data_AF-A0A2P2GVH4-F1
#
_entry.id   AF-A0A2P2GVH4-F1
#
_cell.length_a   1.000
_cell.length_b   1.000
_cell.length_c   1.000
_cell.angle_alpha   90.00
_cell.angle_beta   90.00
_cell.angle_gamma   90.00
#
_symmetry.space_group_name_H-M   'P 1'
#
loop_
_entity.id
_entity.type
_entity.pdbx_description
1 polymer ?
#
loop_
_entity_poly.entity_id
_entity_poly.type
_entity_poly.pdbx_seq_one_letter_code
_entity_poly.pdbx_strand_id
1 'polypeptide(L)'
;MKTVSPGLPDIVRQTTVVSESKNLLVSTVRIGGGYYDTVIFDESPSKQHTGMLLAGFVIDHSSQKDGNREAAIERHEQAAKAAHSEEPKAVAA
;
A
#
# COMPACT_ATOMS: atom_id res chain seq x y z
N MET A 1 -7.92 28.12 -21.94
CA MET A 1 -7.31 26.85 -21.52
C MET A 1 -7.67 26.64 -20.06
N LYS A 2 -8.43 25.59 -19.70
CA LYS A 2 -8.72 25.29 -18.30
C LYS A 2 -7.46 24.67 -17.69
N THR A 3 -6.85 25.40 -16.77
CA THR A 3 -5.78 24.89 -15.91
C THR A 3 -6.38 23.75 -15.10
N VAL A 4 -6.11 22.51 -15.51
CA VAL A 4 -6.41 21.33 -14.69
C VAL A 4 -5.35 21.35 -13.61
N SER A 5 -5.67 21.90 -12.43
CA SER A 5 -4.85 21.66 -11.25
C SER A 5 -4.70 20.15 -11.14
N PRO A 6 -3.48 19.58 -11.10
CA PRO A 6 -3.33 18.17 -10.80
C PRO A 6 -4.07 17.94 -9.49
N GLY A 7 -5.14 17.13 -9.55
CA GLY A 7 -5.96 16.86 -8.38
C GLY A 7 -5.03 16.43 -7.25
N LEU A 8 -5.21 17.00 -6.07
CA LEU A 8 -4.51 16.56 -4.88
C LEU A 8 -4.63 15.03 -4.78
N PRO A 9 -3.59 14.31 -4.32
CA PRO A 9 -3.69 12.88 -4.13
C PRO A 9 -4.96 12.53 -3.36
N ASP A 10 -5.71 11.57 -3.87
CA ASP A 10 -6.99 11.16 -3.30
C ASP A 10 -6.91 9.71 -2.85
N ILE A 11 -7.41 9.42 -1.65
CA ILE A 11 -7.41 8.05 -1.12
C ILE A 11 -8.55 7.29 -1.80
N VAL A 12 -8.19 6.32 -2.63
CA VAL A 12 -9.15 5.50 -3.37
C VAL A 12 -9.66 4.35 -2.50
N ARG A 13 -8.76 3.78 -1.69
CA ARG A 13 -9.08 2.69 -0.78
C ARG A 13 -8.07 2.60 0.35
N GLN A 14 -8.56 2.24 1.53
CA GLN A 14 -7.75 1.91 2.69
C GLN A 14 -8.28 0.64 3.36
N THR A 15 -7.37 -0.20 3.84
CA THR A 15 -7.68 -1.39 4.62
C THR A 15 -6.68 -1.49 5.76
N THR A 16 -7.17 -1.46 6.99
CA THR A 16 -6.35 -1.72 8.18
C THR A 16 -6.27 -3.22 8.43
N VAL A 17 -5.06 -3.70 8.71
CA VAL A 17 -4.76 -5.10 9.00
C VAL A 17 -4.14 -5.19 10.39
N VAL A 18 -4.93 -5.69 11.34
CA VAL A 18 -4.52 -5.85 12.75
C VAL A 18 -4.56 -7.34 13.11
N SER A 19 -3.47 -7.81 13.72
CA SER A 19 -3.37 -9.14 14.34
C SER A 19 -2.53 -9.05 15.62
N GLU A 20 -2.29 -10.18 16.29
CA GLU A 20 -1.40 -10.23 17.46
C GLU A 20 0.03 -9.75 17.15
N SER A 21 0.50 -9.93 15.91
CA SER A 21 1.86 -9.59 15.47
C SER A 21 1.96 -8.37 14.56
N LYS A 22 0.84 -7.89 14.00
CA LYS A 22 0.83 -6.86 12.95
C LYS A 22 -0.15 -5.73 13.26
N ASN A 23 0.28 -4.51 12.94
CA ASN A 23 -0.60 -3.36 12.82
C ASN A 23 -0.20 -2.61 11.55
N LEU A 24 -0.90 -2.87 10.45
CA LEU A 24 -0.55 -2.36 9.12
C LEU A 24 -1.73 -1.62 8.48
N LEU A 25 -1.42 -0.66 7.61
CA LEU A 25 -2.41 0.02 6.79
C LEU A 25 -2.05 -0.12 5.31
N VAL A 26 -2.91 -0.78 4.53
CA VAL A 26 -2.80 -0.84 3.08
C VAL A 26 -3.60 0.32 2.50
N SER A 27 -2.97 1.19 1.72
CA SER A 27 -3.60 2.36 1.11
C SER A 27 -3.34 2.39 -0.39
N THR A 28 -4.39 2.63 -1.16
CA THR A 28 -4.28 2.96 -2.58
C THR A 28 -4.68 4.41 -2.77
N VAL A 29 -3.77 5.21 -3.33
CA VAL A 29 -3.97 6.62 -3.62
C VAL A 29 -4.00 6.84 -5.13
N ARG A 30 -4.90 7.71 -5.60
CA ARG A 30 -4.84 8.25 -6.95
C ARG A 30 -3.83 9.38 -6.94
N ILE A 31 -2.83 9.29 -7.80
CA ILE A 31 -1.85 10.33 -8.05
C ILE A 31 -2.17 11.06 -9.38
N GLY A 32 -1.47 12.16 -9.63
CA GLY A 32 -1.68 12.97 -10.83
C GLY A 32 -1.59 12.16 -12.13
N GLY A 33 -2.29 12.63 -13.17
CA GLY A 33 -2.28 11.96 -14.49
C GLY A 33 -3.15 10.70 -14.57
N GLY A 34 -4.01 10.44 -13.59
CA GLY A 34 -4.88 9.25 -13.58
C GLY A 34 -4.14 7.96 -13.21
N TYR A 35 -2.98 8.10 -12.58
CA TYR A 35 -2.22 6.99 -12.04
C TYR A 35 -2.61 6.70 -10.60
N TYR A 36 -2.24 5.52 -10.12
CA TYR A 36 -2.56 5.06 -8.77
C TYR A 36 -1.35 4.38 -8.17
N ASP A 37 -1.16 4.51 -6.85
CA ASP A 37 -0.09 3.86 -6.11
C ASP A 37 -0.70 3.11 -4.91
N THR A 38 -0.29 1.85 -4.72
CA THR A 38 -0.60 1.07 -3.50
C THR A 38 0.62 1.00 -2.58
N VAL A 39 0.43 1.32 -1.30
CA VAL A 39 1.45 1.42 -0.25
C VAL A 39 0.99 0.69 1.01
N ILE A 40 1.93 0.07 1.73
CA ILE A 40 1.68 -0.57 3.03
C ILE A 40 2.48 0.18 4.11
N PHE A 41 1.79 0.71 5.11
CA PHE A 41 2.38 1.40 6.25
C PHE A 41 2.41 0.48 7.47
N ASP A 42 3.50 0.54 8.23
CA ASP A 42 3.57 -0.02 9.57
C ASP A 42 2.98 0.98 10.58
N GLU A 43 1.83 0.67 11.16
CA GLU A 43 1.17 1.48 12.19
C GLU A 43 1.47 0.97 13.60
N SER A 44 2.38 0.00 13.77
CA SER A 44 2.85 -0.38 15.10
C SER A 44 3.56 0.79 15.79
N PRO A 45 3.40 0.97 17.11
CA PRO A 45 4.09 2.03 17.86
C PRO A 45 5.62 1.95 17.75
N SER A 46 6.15 0.73 17.60
CA SER A 46 7.58 0.42 17.52
C SER A 46 8.15 0.49 16.09
N LYS A 47 7.32 0.61 15.05
CA LYS A 47 7.73 0.57 13.62
C LYS A 47 8.62 -0.63 13.27
N GLN A 48 8.33 -1.76 13.90
CA GLN A 48 9.17 -2.95 13.91
C GLN A 48 9.19 -3.74 12.58
N HIS A 49 8.31 -3.40 11.63
CA HIS A 49 8.15 -4.12 10.35
C HIS A 49 8.80 -3.38 9.16
N THR A 50 9.62 -2.36 9.41
CA THR A 50 10.33 -1.63 8.34
C THR A 50 11.15 -2.58 7.47
N GLY A 51 11.04 -2.47 6.14
CA GLY A 51 11.80 -3.29 5.19
C GLY A 51 11.23 -4.69 4.91
N MET A 52 10.19 -5.10 5.65
CA MET A 52 9.51 -6.37 5.44
C MET A 52 8.84 -6.46 4.06
N LEU A 53 8.91 -7.63 3.43
CA LEU A 53 8.26 -7.89 2.14
C LEU A 53 6.93 -8.66 2.32
N LEU A 54 5.84 -8.16 1.76
CA LEU A 54 4.53 -8.81 1.68
C LEU A 54 4.09 -8.88 0.22
N ALA A 55 3.96 -10.06 -0.37
CA ALA A 55 3.59 -10.24 -1.78
C ALA A 55 4.35 -9.30 -2.77
N GLY A 56 5.63 -9.02 -2.52
CA GLY A 56 6.44 -8.13 -3.36
C GLY A 56 6.35 -6.62 -3.03
N PHE A 57 5.62 -6.25 -1.98
CA PHE A 57 5.56 -4.89 -1.42
C PHE A 57 6.49 -4.78 -0.21
N VAL A 58 7.37 -3.77 -0.21
CA VAL A 58 8.19 -3.45 0.96
C VAL A 58 7.39 -2.53 1.86
N ILE A 59 7.19 -2.94 3.12
CA ILE A 59 6.57 -2.12 4.16
C ILE A 59 7.42 -0.87 4.37
N ASP A 60 6.73 0.27 4.41
CA ASP A 60 7.30 1.61 4.56
C ASP A 60 8.12 2.09 3.35
N HIS A 61 8.30 1.29 2.28
CA HIS A 61 9.20 1.68 1.20
C HIS A 61 8.98 1.04 -0.19
N SER A 62 7.74 0.74 -0.59
CA SER A 62 7.45 0.57 -2.02
C SER A 62 6.05 1.03 -2.40
N SER A 63 5.97 1.90 -3.40
CA SER A 63 4.75 2.10 -4.16
C SER A 63 4.84 1.34 -5.49
N GLN A 64 3.76 0.67 -5.86
CA GLN A 64 3.62 0.15 -7.23
C GLN A 64 2.55 0.96 -7.96
N LYS A 65 2.95 1.48 -9.11
CA LYS A 65 2.12 2.32 -9.96
C LYS A 65 1.17 1.48 -10.82
N ASP A 66 -0.07 1.94 -10.92
CA ASP A 66 -1.11 1.42 -11.80
C ASP A 66 -1.62 2.52 -12.75
N GLY A 67 -1.98 2.08 -13.96
CA GLY A 67 -2.49 2.95 -15.03
C GLY A 67 -3.99 3.23 -14.95
N ASN A 68 -4.73 2.49 -14.13
CA ASN A 68 -6.18 2.63 -13.99
C ASN A 68 -6.66 2.19 -12.60
N ARG A 69 -7.91 2.56 -12.28
CA ARG A 69 -8.51 2.38 -10.95
C ARG A 69 -8.76 0.90 -10.64
N GLU A 70 -9.24 0.16 -11.62
CA GLU A 70 -9.64 -1.24 -11.46
C GLU A 70 -8.42 -2.11 -11.10
N ALA A 71 -7.31 -1.97 -11.82
CA ALA A 71 -6.06 -2.65 -11.52
C ALA A 71 -5.51 -2.26 -10.14
N ALA A 72 -5.62 -0.97 -9.78
CA ALA A 72 -5.18 -0.48 -8.47
C ALA A 72 -6.03 -1.06 -7.32
N ILE A 73 -7.33 -1.29 -7.55
CA ILE A 73 -8.23 -1.93 -6.58
C ILE A 73 -7.92 -3.42 -6.45
N GLU A 74 -7.70 -4.12 -7.56
CA GLU A 74 -7.31 -5.53 -7.52
C GLU A 74 -5.98 -5.73 -6.77
N ARG A 75 -4.98 -4.91 -7.09
CA ARG A 75 -3.69 -4.93 -6.40
C ARG A 75 -3.82 -4.61 -4.91
N HIS A 76 -4.70 -3.66 -4.56
CA HIS A 76 -5.03 -3.38 -3.17
C HIS A 76 -5.55 -4.62 -2.45
N GLU A 77 -6.47 -5.37 -3.06
CA GLU A 77 -7.04 -6.57 -2.46
C GLU A 77 -6.00 -7.67 -2.28
N GLN A 78 -5.11 -7.84 -3.27
CA GLN A 78 -3.99 -8.78 -3.16
C GLN A 78 -3.05 -8.39 -2.01
N ALA A 79 -2.68 -7.11 -1.91
CA ALA A 79 -1.83 -6.61 -0.83
C ALA A 79 -2.49 -6.76 0.55
N ALA A 80 -3.77 -6.42 0.68
CA ALA A 80 -4.54 -6.59 1.92
C ALA A 80 -4.63 -8.06 2.32
N LYS A 81 -4.93 -8.95 1.36
CA LYS A 81 -4.98 -10.40 1.62
C LYS A 81 -3.62 -10.93 2.07
N ALA A 82 -2.54 -10.54 1.41
CA ALA A 82 -1.19 -10.93 1.78
C ALA A 82 -0.82 -10.43 3.18
N ALA A 83 -1.13 -9.16 3.51
CA ALA A 83 -0.91 -8.62 4.85
C ALA A 83 -1.65 -9.42 5.94
N HIS A 84 -2.85 -9.92 5.64
CA HIS A 84 -3.60 -10.80 6.55
C HIS A 84 -3.00 -12.21 6.68
N SER A 85 -2.52 -12.83 5.58
CA SER A 85 -2.15 -14.25 5.58
C SER A 85 -0.65 -14.55 5.66
N GLU A 86 0.21 -13.66 5.19
CA GLU A 86 1.65 -13.88 5.10
C GLU A 86 2.35 -13.35 6.35
N GLU A 87 3.15 -14.18 7.01
CA GLU A 87 4.10 -13.71 8.01
C GLU A 87 5.35 -13.14 7.33
N PRO A 88 5.99 -12.11 7.92
CA PRO A 88 7.20 -11.50 7.38
C PRO A 88 8.24 -12.57 7.03
N LYS A 89 8.68 -12.67 5.78
CA LYS A 89 9.94 -13.35 5.49
C LYS A 89 11.06 -12.40 5.89
N ALA A 90 11.97 -12.86 6.74
CA ALA A 90 13.17 -12.10 7.05
C ALA A 90 13.86 -11.70 5.74
N VAL A 91 14.12 -10.41 5.57
CA VAL A 91 14.98 -9.92 4.49
C VAL A 91 16.36 -10.53 4.76
N ALA A 92 16.87 -11.34 3.85
CA ALA A 92 18.24 -11.80 3.95
C ALA A 92 19.15 -10.57 3.98
N ALA A 93 19.95 -10.47 5.04
CA ALA A 93 20.89 -9.37 5.28
C ALA A 93 21.95 -9.26 4.18
#